data_AF-A0A8T6VED0-F1
#
_entry.id   AF-A0A8T6VED0-F1
#
_cell.length_a   1.000
_cell.length_b   1.000
_cell.length_c   1.000
_cell.angle_alpha   90.00
_cell.angle_beta   90.00
_cell.angle_gamma   90.00
#
_symmetry.space_group_name_H-M   'P 1'
#
loop_
_entity.id
_entity.type
_entity.pdbx_description
1 polymer ?
#
loop_
_entity_poly.entity_id
_entity_poly.type
_entity_poly.pdbx_seq_one_letter_code
_entity_poly.pdbx_strand_id
1 'polypeptide(L)' 'MADRKNMIFTGTHATYGRGKAIVISTGMKTQFGKIAEMVQVVEKEEIPLNLKLDQFAKKLGIV' A
#
# COMPACT_ATOMS: atom_id res chain seq x y z
N MET A 1 -21.58 -4.48 -5.08
CA MET A 1 -21.43 -3.25 -4.28
C MET A 1 -20.66 -2.22 -5.09
N ALA A 2 -21.30 -1.51 -6.02
CA ALA A 2 -20.56 -0.85 -7.11
C ALA A 2 -20.66 0.67 -7.18
N ASP A 3 -21.45 1.36 -6.34
CA ASP A 3 -21.60 2.80 -6.53
C ASP A 3 -21.85 3.54 -5.21
N ARG A 4 -20.78 3.86 -4.48
CA ARG A 4 -20.84 4.86 -3.42
C ARG A 4 -20.73 6.25 -4.04
N LYS A 5 -21.78 6.68 -4.75
CA LYS A 5 -21.82 7.97 -5.46
C LYS A 5 -21.71 9.20 -4.54
N ASN A 6 -22.01 9.03 -3.25
CA ASN A 6 -21.98 10.10 -2.25
C ASN A 6 -20.69 10.13 -1.41
N MET A 7 -19.60 9.50 -1.87
CA MET A 7 -18.31 9.55 -1.18
C MET A 7 -17.25 10.27 -2.01
N ILE A 8 -16.44 11.07 -1.30
CA ILE A 8 -15.25 11.70 -1.85
C ILE A 8 -14.04 10.92 -1.34
N PHE A 9 -13.12 10.59 -2.24
CA PHE A 9 -11.91 9.83 -1.92
C PHE A 9 -10.70 10.75 -1.84
N THR A 10 -9.75 10.41 -0.97
CA THR A 10 -8.47 11.11 -0.88
C THR A 10 -7.66 10.93 -2.15
N GLY A 11 -7.00 12.01 -2.62
CA GLY A 11 -6.20 12.01 -3.84
C GLY A 11 -6.98 12.31 -5.12
N THR A 12 -8.28 12.62 -5.03
CA THR A 12 -9.07 13.10 -6.17
C THR A 12 -9.29 14.61 -6.08
N HIS A 13 -9.44 15.26 -7.23
CA HIS A 13 -9.69 16.70 -7.33
C HIS A 13 -11.07 16.98 -7.92
N ALA A 14 -11.76 17.97 -7.36
CA ALA A 14 -12.99 18.49 -7.93
C ALA A 14 -12.65 19.38 -9.14
N THR A 15 -13.15 19.02 -10.33
CA THR A 15 -12.90 19.78 -11.57
C THR A 15 -13.76 21.02 -11.68
N TYR A 16 -14.99 20.98 -11.15
CA TYR A 16 -15.92 22.11 -11.16
C TYR A 16 -16.93 22.01 -10.02
N GLY A 17 -17.51 23.16 -9.63
CA GLY A 17 -18.56 23.27 -8.62
C GLY A 17 -18.06 23.60 -7.22
N ARG A 18 -18.99 23.70 -6.27
CA ARG A 18 -18.72 23.91 -4.85
C ARG A 18 -19.55 22.93 -4.05
N GLY A 19 -18.95 22.33 -3.03
CA GLY A 19 -19.62 21.36 -2.17
C GLY A 19 -19.14 21.47 -0.73
N LYS A 20 -19.97 20.97 0.19
CA LYS A 20 -19.59 20.71 1.58
C LYS A 20 -19.69 19.22 1.82
N ALA A 21 -18.77 18.67 2.59
CA ALA A 21 -18.75 17.26 2.92
C ALA A 21 -18.30 17.06 4.37
N ILE A 22 -18.68 15.92 4.95
CA ILE A 22 -18.25 15.51 6.28
C ILE A 22 -17.02 14.62 6.13
N VAL A 23 -15.99 14.89 6.94
CA VAL A 23 -14.81 14.03 7.00
C VAL A 23 -15.17 12.75 7.74
N ILE A 24 -15.10 11.62 7.05
CA ILE A 24 -15.40 10.29 7.60
C ILE A 24 -14.15 9.48 7.98
N SER A 25 -13.00 9.82 7.41
CA SER A 25 -11.73 9.12 7.61
C SER A 25 -10.54 9.99 7.23
N THR A 26 -9.41 9.84 7.93
CA THR A 26 -8.17 10.60 7.69
C THR A 26 -6.94 9.67 7.66
N GLY A 27 -5.86 10.12 7.02
CA GLY A 27 -4.57 9.40 6.98
C GLY A 27 -4.69 7.98 6.44
N MET A 28 -4.02 7.03 7.12
CA MET A 28 -3.98 5.61 6.73
C MET A 28 -5.34 4.90 6.83
N LYS A 29 -6.31 5.47 7.55
CA LYS A 29 -7.66 4.91 7.66
C LYS A 29 -8.50 5.15 6.39
N THR A 30 -8.03 6.01 5.47
CA THR A 30 -8.69 6.29 4.18
C THR A 30 -8.50 5.11 3.22
N GLN A 31 -9.31 5.05 2.15
CA GLN A 31 -9.13 4.01 1.13
C GLN A 31 -7.77 4.11 0.44
N PHE A 32 -7.30 5.33 0.15
CA PHE A 32 -5.97 5.54 -0.40
C PHE A 32 -4.88 5.09 0.57
N GLY A 33 -5.04 5.38 1.87
CA GLY A 33 -4.12 4.92 2.92
C GLY A 33 -3.99 3.40 2.97
N LYS A 34 -5.12 2.68 2.85
CA LYS A 34 -5.12 1.21 2.76
C LYS A 34 -4.40 0.69 1.52
N ILE A 35 -4.54 1.38 0.38
CA ILE A 35 -3.81 1.03 -0.85
C ILE A 35 -2.31 1.25 -0.65
N ALA A 36 -1.91 2.39 -0.07
CA ALA A 36 -0.52 2.68 0.22
C ALA A 36 0.11 1.63 1.14
N GLU A 37 -0.60 1.22 2.20
CA GLU A 37 -0.17 0.13 3.09
C GLU A 37 0.02 -1.18 2.33
N MET A 38 -0.94 -1.58 1.49
CA MET A 38 -0.83 -2.79 0.68
C MET A 38 0.40 -2.77 -0.24
N VAL A 39 0.69 -1.63 -0.88
CA VAL A 39 1.86 -1.49 -1.75
C VAL A 39 3.16 -1.57 -0.95
N GLN A 40 3.23 -0.94 0.23
CA GLN A 40 4.42 -1.00 1.09
C GLN A 40 4.68 -2.39 1.65
N VAL A 41 3.64 -3.19 1.91
CA VAL A 41 3.78 -4.57 2.37
C VAL A 41 4.39 -5.49 1.29
N VAL A 42 4.14 -5.20 0.01
CA VAL A 42 4.65 -5.99 -1.13
C VAL A 42 6.17 -5.86 -1.31
N GLU A 43 6.81 -4.82 -0.79
CA GLU A 43 8.26 -4.60 -0.97
C GLU A 43 9.15 -5.48 -0.07
N LYS A 44 8.59 -6.30 0.81
CA LYS A 44 9.37 -7.06 1.81
C LYS A 44 9.45 -8.56 1.57
N GLU A 45 9.38 -9.00 0.32
CA GLU A 45 9.84 -10.35 -0.03
C GLU A 45 11.34 -10.31 -0.32
N GLU A 46 12.15 -10.94 0.55
CA GLU A 46 13.56 -11.19 0.26
C GLU A 46 13.68 -11.93 -1.07
N ILE A 47 14.52 -11.42 -1.97
CA ILE A 47 14.76 -12.01 -3.29
C ILE A 47 15.18 -13.47 -3.07
N PRO A 48 14.47 -14.47 -3.64
CA PRO A 48 14.75 -15.89 -3.42
C PRO A 48 16.20 -16.30 -3.75
N LEU A 49 16.89 -15.52 -4.59
CA LEU A 49 18.30 -15.68 -4.90
C LEU A 49 19.23 -15.33 -3.73
N ASN A 50 18.96 -14.24 -2.98
CA ASN A 50 19.76 -13.85 -1.81
C ASN A 50 19.66 -14.91 -0.71
N LEU A 51 18.46 -15.43 -0.46
CA LEU A 51 18.24 -16.55 0.47
C LEU A 51 19.05 -17.79 0.07
N LYS A 52 19.10 -18.13 -1.22
CA LYS A 52 19.89 -19.26 -1.74
C LYS A 52 21.39 -19.02 -1.65
N LEU A 53 21.85 -17.80 -1.94
CA LEU A 53 23.26 -17.41 -1.85
C LEU A 53 23.75 -17.42 -0.40
N ASP A 54 22.98 -16.91 0.55
CA ASP A 54 23.30 -16.94 1.98
C ASP A 54 23.37 -18.37 2.53
N GLN A 55 22.43 -19.23 2.11
CA GLN A 55 22.46 -20.65 2.47
C GLN A 55 23.67 -21.36 1.87
N PHE A 56 24.05 -21.01 0.64
CA PHE A 56 25.24 -21.57 -0.01
C PHE A 56 26.54 -21.09 0.66
N ALA A 57 26.66 -19.80 0.94
CA ALA A 57 27.80 -19.20 1.63
C ALA A 57 27.98 -19.77 3.04
N LYS A 58 26.90 -19.94 3.82
CA LYS A 58 26.95 -20.61 5.14
C LYS A 58 27.46 -22.04 5.07
N LYS A 59 27.10 -22.80 4.04
CA LYS A 59 27.57 -24.19 3.87
C LYS A 59 29.07 -24.25 3.54
N LEU A 60 29.57 -23.30 2.77
CA LEU A 60 30.99 -23.22 2.43
C LEU A 60 31.86 -22.72 3.60
N GLY A 61 31.34 -21.84 4.45
CA GLY A 61 32.08 -21.30 5.61
C GLY A 61 32.10 -22.19 6.86
N ILE A 62 31.42 -23.34 6.85
CA ILE A 62 31.42 -24.34 7.94
C ILE A 62 32.51 -25.42 7.73
N VAL A 63 33.40 -25.24 6.74
CA VAL A 63 34.60 -26.07 6.53
C VAL A 63 35.84 -25.37 7.07
#